data_AF-G8FZR4-F1
#
_entry.id   AF-G8FZR4-F1
#
_cell.length_a   1.000
_cell.length_b   1.000
_cell.length_c   1.000
_cell.angle_alpha   90.00
_cell.angle_beta   90.00
_cell.angle_gamma   90.00
#
_symmetry.space_group_name_H-M   'P 1'
#
loop_
_entity.id
_entity.type
_entity.pdbx_description
1 polymer ?
#
loop_
_entity_poly.entity_id
_entity_poly.type
_entity_poly.pdbx_seq_one_letter_code
_entity_poly.pdbx_strand_id
1 'polypeptide(L)' 'EEFIQLGMECAKQHQVTPEEVQLMHQHVIPDGRGARCLVACVFKKKDLINDKGMLDIDAAHSMADKEHLDDPTMIE' A
#
# COMPACT_ATOMS: atom_id res chain seq x y z
N GLU A 1 6.60 -9.53 1.13
CA GLU A 1 6.86 -9.73 -0.33
C GLU A 1 5.64 -9.45 -1.21
N GLU A 2 4.41 -9.72 -0.75
CA GLU A 2 3.19 -9.56 -1.56
C GLU A 2 2.95 -8.12 -2.08
N PHE A 3 3.22 -7.10 -1.25
CA PHE A 3 3.11 -5.69 -1.66
C PHE A 3 4.02 -5.31 -2.84
N ILE A 4 5.20 -5.94 -2.97
CA ILE A 4 6.13 -5.67 -4.07
C ILE A 4 5.56 -6.24 -5.39
N GLN A 5 4.99 -7.44 -5.36
CA GLN A 5 4.37 -8.06 -6.54
C GLN A 5 3.17 -7.24 -7.04
N LEU A 6 2.28 -6.82 -6.13
CA LEU A 6 1.16 -5.94 -6.45
C LEU A 6 1.65 -4.58 -6.94
N GLY A 7 2.70 -4.03 -6.32
CA GLY A 7 3.34 -2.78 -6.74
C GLY A 7 3.84 -2.84 -8.18
N MET A 8 4.50 -3.93 -8.59
CA MET A 8 4.94 -4.14 -9.97
C MET A 8 3.76 -4.25 -10.96
N GLU A 9 2.64 -4.84 -10.54
CA GLU A 9 1.44 -4.89 -11.38
C GLU A 9 0.84 -3.50 -11.58
N CYS A 10 0.71 -2.72 -10.50
CA CYS A 10 0.19 -1.35 -10.51
C CYS A 10 1.12 -0.36 -11.22
N ALA A 11 2.44 -0.55 -11.15
CA ALA A 11 3.43 0.28 -11.83
C ALA A 11 3.28 0.25 -13.36
N LYS A 12 2.66 -0.79 -13.95
CA LYS A 12 2.38 -0.84 -15.38
C LYS A 12 1.36 0.23 -15.82
N GLN A 13 0.51 0.68 -14.90
CA GLN A 13 -0.55 1.67 -15.16
C GLN A 13 -0.18 3.08 -14.71
N HIS A 14 0.80 3.20 -13.80
CA HIS A 14 1.16 4.45 -13.17
C HIS A 14 2.66 4.69 -13.28
N GLN A 15 3.03 5.78 -13.94
CA GLN A 15 4.43 6.20 -14.05
C GLN A 15 4.94 6.62 -12.68
N VAL A 16 6.00 5.97 -12.22
CA VAL A 16 6.72 6.29 -10.98
C VAL A 16 8.20 6.40 -11.27
N THR A 17 8.90 7.31 -10.59
CA THR A 17 10.35 7.43 -10.76
C THR A 17 11.09 6.42 -9.87
N PRO A 18 12.36 6.10 -10.19
CA PRO A 18 13.18 5.28 -9.31
C PRO A 18 13.34 5.86 -7.91
N GLU A 19 13.42 7.20 -7.76
CA GLU A 19 13.51 7.84 -6.44
C GLU A 19 12.22 7.63 -5.62
N GLU A 20 11.07 7.73 -6.26
CA GLU A 20 9.77 7.47 -5.63
C GLU A 20 9.65 6.01 -5.16
N VAL A 21 10.17 5.06 -5.94
CA VAL A 21 10.24 3.64 -5.55
C VAL A 21 11.14 3.45 -4.32
N GLN A 22 12.28 4.13 -4.25
CA GLN A 22 13.15 4.07 -3.07
C GLN A 22 12.48 4.64 -1.81
N LEU A 23 11.70 5.70 -1.94
CA LEU A 23 10.90 6.25 -0.83
C LEU A 23 9.85 5.23 -0.35
N MET A 24 9.17 4.55 -1.28
CA MET A 24 8.19 3.51 -0.93
C MET A 24 8.83 2.31 -0.21
N HIS A 25 10.06 1.91 -0.58
CA HIS A 25 10.83 0.91 0.17
C HIS A 25 11.17 1.33 1.60
N GLN A 26 11.20 2.63 1.87
CA GLN A 26 11.39 3.22 3.20
C GLN A 26 10.05 3.48 3.91
N HIS A 27 8.95 2.92 3.39
CA HIS A 27 7.58 3.13 3.88
C HIS A 27 7.10 4.59 3.81
N VAL A 28 7.70 5.39 2.91
CA VAL A 28 7.30 6.78 2.65
C VAL A 28 6.47 6.83 1.37
N ILE A 29 5.25 7.35 1.46
CA ILE A 29 4.39 7.59 0.29
C ILE A 29 4.87 8.89 -0.39
N PRO A 30 5.36 8.83 -1.65
CA PRO A 30 5.82 10.02 -2.35
C PRO A 30 4.67 10.95 -2.75
N ASP A 31 4.98 12.23 -2.92
CA ASP A 31 3.97 13.26 -3.27
C ASP A 31 3.54 13.25 -4.74
N GLY A 32 4.29 12.57 -5.61
CA GLY A 32 3.97 12.49 -7.02
C GLY A 32 2.64 11.78 -7.27
N ARG A 33 1.86 12.31 -8.23
CA ARG A 33 0.54 11.76 -8.57
C ARG A 33 0.62 10.28 -8.94
N GLY A 34 1.63 9.90 -9.72
CA GLY A 34 1.84 8.52 -10.13
C GLY A 34 2.12 7.60 -8.95
N ALA A 35 2.97 8.02 -8.01
CA ALA A 35 3.25 7.27 -6.79
C ALA A 35 2.02 7.09 -5.91
N ARG A 36 1.23 8.15 -5.70
CA ARG A 36 -0.04 8.08 -4.96
C ARG A 36 -1.05 7.12 -5.64
N CYS A 37 -1.15 7.16 -6.96
CA CYS A 37 -1.99 6.23 -7.71
C CYS A 37 -1.50 4.78 -7.60
N LEU A 38 -0.18 4.55 -7.61
CA LEU A 38 0.39 3.22 -7.42
C LEU A 38 0.03 2.66 -6.05
N VAL A 39 0.23 3.44 -4.98
CA VAL A 39 -0.13 3.02 -3.61
C VAL A 39 -1.63 2.74 -3.50
N ALA A 40 -2.47 3.62 -4.06
CA ALA A 40 -3.91 3.41 -4.07
C ALA A 40 -4.31 2.13 -4.83
N CYS A 41 -3.68 1.83 -5.96
CA CYS A 41 -3.92 0.60 -6.73
C CYS A 41 -3.59 -0.64 -5.90
N VAL A 42 -2.45 -0.63 -5.19
CA VAL A 42 -2.04 -1.74 -4.32
C VAL A 42 -3.02 -1.90 -3.16
N PHE A 43 -3.38 -0.81 -2.49
CA PHE A 43 -4.32 -0.84 -1.37
C PHE A 43 -5.71 -1.31 -1.80
N LYS A 44 -6.16 -0.93 -3.01
CA LYS A 44 -7.43 -1.41 -3.56
C LYS A 44 -7.40 -2.91 -3.85
N LYS A 45 -6.28 -3.43 -4.37
CA LYS A 45 -6.10 -4.88 -4.61
C LYS A 45 -5.99 -5.70 -3.32
N LYS A 46 -5.67 -5.05 -2.20
CA LYS A 46 -5.66 -5.62 -0.86
C LYS A 46 -6.97 -5.39 -0.09
N ASP A 47 -8.00 -4.82 -0.75
CA ASP A 47 -9.28 -4.45 -0.14
C ASP A 47 -9.14 -3.51 1.07
N LEU A 48 -8.04 -2.75 1.17
CA LEU A 48 -7.80 -1.79 2.25
C LEU A 48 -8.49 -0.45 2.01
N ILE A 49 -8.80 -0.14 0.75
CA ILE A 49 -9.57 1.04 0.38
C ILE A 49 -10.77 0.61 -0.47
N ASN A 50 -11.91 1.22 -0.23
CA ASN A 50 -13.12 0.97 -0.99
C ASN A 50 -13.15 1.75 -2.31
N ASP A 51 -14.19 1.56 -3.12
CA ASP A 51 -14.35 2.23 -4.42
C ASP A 51 -14.45 3.76 -4.34
N LYS A 52 -14.70 4.32 -3.16
CA LYS A 52 -14.69 5.77 -2.92
C LYS A 52 -13.29 6.30 -2.58
N GLY A 53 -12.28 5.43 -2.54
CA GLY A 53 -10.92 5.77 -2.14
C GLY A 53 -10.79 6.04 -0.64
N MET A 54 -11.75 5.57 0.17
CA MET A 54 -11.70 5.66 1.63
C MET A 54 -11.13 4.37 2.21
N LEU A 55 -10.34 4.50 3.27
CA LEU A 55 -9.84 3.37 4.05
C LEU A 55 -11.02 2.55 4.59
N ASP A 56 -10.97 1.23 4.37
CA ASP A 56 -11.83 0.27 5.02
C ASP A 56 -11.19 -0.12 6.35
N ILE A 57 -11.72 0.44 7.45
CA ILE A 57 -11.14 0.31 8.78
C ILE A 57 -11.13 -1.14 9.25
N ASP A 58 -12.19 -1.90 8.97
CA ASP A 58 -12.30 -3.29 9.39
C ASP A 58 -11.30 -4.16 8.62
N ALA A 59 -11.16 -3.93 7.31
CA ALA A 59 -10.16 -4.63 6.49
C ALA A 59 -8.73 -4.26 6.90
N ALA A 60 -8.48 -2.99 7.21
CA ALA A 60 -7.17 -2.51 7.67
C ALA A 60 -6.78 -3.13 9.02
N HIS A 61 -7.69 -3.20 9.98
CA HIS A 61 -7.47 -3.88 11.26
C HIS A 61 -7.20 -5.37 11.04
N SER A 62 -8.02 -6.07 10.24
CA SER A 62 -7.81 -7.50 9.97
C SER A 62 -6.48 -7.78 9.27
N MET A 63 -6.01 -6.88 8.41
CA MET A 63 -4.69 -6.99 7.80
C MET A 63 -3.58 -6.75 8.82
N ALA A 64 -3.68 -5.70 9.64
CA ALA A 64 -2.71 -5.39 10.69
C ALA A 64 -2.56 -6.58 11.67
N ASP A 65 -3.68 -7.16 12.08
CA ASP A 65 -3.70 -8.36 12.91
C ASP A 65 -2.95 -9.52 12.26
N LYS A 66 -3.09 -9.72 10.94
CA LYS A 66 -2.42 -10.79 10.18
C LYS A 66 -0.93 -10.55 9.97
N GLU A 67 -0.52 -9.31 9.68
CA GLU A 67 0.87 -8.95 9.42
C GLU A 67 1.69 -8.84 10.72
N HIS A 68 1.04 -8.55 11.85
CA HIS A 68 1.66 -8.39 13.16
C HIS A 68 1.31 -9.50 14.15
N LEU A 69 0.91 -10.69 13.67
CA LEU A 69 0.64 -11.86 14.51
C LEU A 69 1.81 -12.19 15.45
N ASP A 70 3.04 -11.90 15.02
CA ASP A 70 4.27 -12.19 15.76
C ASP A 70 4.76 -11.03 16.64
N ASP A 71 4.17 -9.82 16.53
CA ASP A 71 4.53 -8.65 17.33
C ASP A 71 3.30 -7.74 17.59
N PRO A 72 2.45 -8.09 18.57
CA PRO A 72 1.19 -7.39 18.83
C PRO A 72 1.36 -5.94 19.33
N THR A 73 2.58 -5.51 19.67
CA THR A 73 2.87 -4.14 20.10
C THR A 73 2.81 -3.09 18.98
N MET A 74 2.61 -3.53 17.73
CA MET A 74 2.53 -2.67 16.54
C MET A 74 1.09 -2.26 16.17
N ILE A 75 0.08 -2.70 16.93
CA ILE A 75 -1.36 -2.52 16.62
C ILE A 75 -2.02 -1.41 17.47
N GLU A 76 -1.31 -0.83 18.45
CA GLU A 76 -1.83 0.21 19.36
C GLU A 76 -1.83 1.64 18.79
#